data_AF-A0A931CQQ0-F1
#
_entry.id   AF-A0A931CQQ0-F1
#
_cell.length_a   1.000
_cell.length_b   1.000
_cell.length_c   1.000
_cell.angle_alpha   90.00
_cell.angle_beta   90.00
_cell.angle_gamma   90.00
#
_symmetry.space_group_name_H-M   'P 1'
#
loop_
_entity.id
_entity.type
_entity.pdbx_description
1 polymer ?
#
loop_
_entity_poly.entity_id
_entity_poly.type
_entity_poly.pdbx_seq_one_letter_code
_entity_poly.pdbx_strand_id
1 'polypeptide(L)'
;MESYIIEEYKPRSSRLPARLDLAQSGTGLILGLFMWVHMLLVGSIILGKGAFDFVAKTMELAFLSNTGHGYPIAVFFAVSGVFTLFIVHALLGMRKFPISWRQHRIMRDQMQMMKHTDTNLWYIQAVTGFIMFFAGSVHLYTMLVNPGSIDPFLSAHRV
;
A
#
# COMPACT_ATOMS: atom_id res chain seq x y z
N MET A 1 -4.19 -8.16 30.99
CA MET A 1 -4.01 -7.87 32.43
C MET A 1 -2.71 -7.10 32.66
N GLU A 2 -2.45 -6.01 31.91
CA GLU A 2 -1.30 -5.11 32.17
C GLU A 2 -1.73 -3.78 32.83
N SER A 3 -3.04 -3.54 32.99
CA SER A 3 -3.58 -2.25 33.42
C SER A 3 -3.67 -2.03 34.94
N TYR A 4 -3.18 -2.96 35.76
CA TYR A 4 -3.35 -2.93 37.23
C TYR A 4 -2.08 -3.36 38.01
N ILE A 5 -0.89 -2.96 37.56
CA ILE A 5 0.36 -3.29 38.28
C ILE A 5 0.83 -2.09 39.10
N ILE A 6 0.94 -2.32 40.41
CA ILE A 6 1.51 -1.46 41.45
C ILE A 6 3.04 -1.38 41.19
N GLU A 7 3.66 -0.21 41.34
CA GLU A 7 5.05 0.12 40.92
C GLU A 7 6.17 -0.85 41.41
N GLU A 8 5.87 -1.73 42.35
CA GLU A 8 6.82 -2.62 43.03
C GLU A 8 7.24 -3.86 42.20
N TYR A 9 6.46 -4.24 41.18
CA TYR A 9 6.85 -5.27 40.21
C TYR A 9 6.90 -4.61 38.84
N LYS A 10 8.10 -4.25 38.34
CA LYS A 10 8.25 -3.78 36.95
C LYS A 10 8.39 -5.01 36.05
N PRO A 11 7.31 -5.57 35.47
CA PRO A 11 7.44 -6.65 34.50
C PRO A 11 8.32 -6.18 33.34
N ARG A 12 9.03 -7.11 32.69
CA ARG A 12 9.80 -6.81 31.48
C ARG A 12 8.90 -6.06 30.49
N SER A 13 9.42 -4.97 29.92
CA SER A 13 8.69 -4.17 28.93
C SER A 13 8.14 -5.05 27.81
N SER A 14 6.88 -4.84 27.43
CA SER A 14 6.24 -5.57 26.35
C SER A 14 7.01 -5.39 25.04
N ARG A 15 7.25 -6.49 24.32
CA ARG A 15 7.90 -6.46 23.00
C ARG A 15 6.96 -6.00 21.88
N LEU A 16 5.70 -5.74 22.20
CA LEU A 16 4.67 -5.39 21.22
C LEU A 16 5.00 -4.11 20.42
N PRO A 17 5.44 -2.99 21.01
CA PRO A 17 5.79 -1.78 20.24
C PRO A 17 6.89 -2.03 19.21
N ALA A 18 7.92 -2.80 19.56
CA ALA A 18 9.01 -3.14 18.66
C ALA A 18 8.54 -4.00 17.48
N ARG A 19 7.67 -4.99 17.73
CA ARG A 19 7.06 -5.82 16.68
C ARG A 19 6.19 -4.99 15.73
N LEU A 20 5.43 -4.04 16.28
CA LEU A 20 4.55 -3.18 15.49
C LEU A 20 5.32 -2.16 14.64
N ASP A 21 6.48 -1.69 15.11
CA ASP A 21 7.35 -0.81 14.34
C ASP A 21 8.06 -1.56 13.20
N LEU A 22 8.54 -2.78 13.49
CA LEU A 22 9.09 -3.68 12.46
C LEU A 22 8.06 -4.03 11.39
N ALA A 23 6.82 -4.34 11.80
CA ALA A 23 5.72 -4.62 10.87
C ALA A 23 5.37 -3.39 10.02
N GLN A 24 5.37 -2.19 10.59
CA GLN A 24 5.09 -0.96 9.83
C GLN A 24 6.14 -0.73 8.74
N SER A 25 7.42 -0.87 9.11
CA SER A 25 8.54 -0.71 8.18
C SER A 25 8.57 -1.81 7.12
N GLY A 26 8.36 -3.07 7.53
CA GLY A 26 8.33 -4.22 6.62
C GLY A 26 7.20 -4.13 5.59
N THR A 27 5.98 -3.82 6.04
CA THR A 27 4.84 -3.65 5.12
C THR A 27 5.04 -2.46 4.17
N GLY A 28 5.62 -1.36 4.65
CA GLY A 28 5.95 -0.20 3.81
C GLY A 28 7.01 -0.51 2.75
N LEU A 29 8.04 -1.27 3.12
CA LEU A 29 9.08 -1.71 2.19
C LEU A 29 8.50 -2.61 1.08
N ILE A 30 7.67 -3.58 1.45
CA ILE A 30 7.04 -4.48 0.48
C ILE A 30 6.13 -3.70 -0.47
N LEU A 31 5.31 -2.76 0.04
CA LEU A 31 4.47 -1.91 -0.80
C LEU A 31 5.29 -0.99 -1.72
N GLY A 32 6.39 -0.41 -1.23
CA GLY A 32 7.29 0.40 -2.05
C GLY A 32 7.90 -0.38 -3.22
N LEU A 33 8.41 -1.59 -2.95
CA LEU A 33 8.93 -2.49 -3.98
C LEU A 33 7.83 -2.96 -4.94
N PHE A 34 6.63 -3.25 -4.42
CA PHE A 34 5.47 -3.56 -5.23
C PHE A 34 5.14 -2.40 -6.19
N MET A 35 5.18 -1.15 -5.74
CA MET A 35 4.91 0.00 -6.60
C MET A 35 5.94 0.15 -7.73
N TRP A 36 7.23 -0.15 -7.48
CA TRP A 36 8.23 -0.18 -8.55
C TRP A 36 7.91 -1.24 -9.61
N VAL A 37 7.65 -2.48 -9.17
CA VAL A 37 7.28 -3.57 -10.09
C VAL A 37 5.98 -3.23 -10.81
N HIS A 38 4.97 -2.75 -10.10
CA HIS A 38 3.68 -2.34 -10.65
C HIS A 38 3.83 -1.31 -11.76
N MET A 39 4.63 -0.26 -11.54
CA MET A 39 4.86 0.77 -12.56
C MET A 39 5.57 0.23 -13.80
N LEU A 40 6.49 -0.73 -13.64
CA LEU A 40 7.14 -1.40 -14.77
C LEU A 40 6.15 -2.28 -15.56
N LEU A 41 5.31 -3.03 -14.87
CA LEU A 41 4.32 -3.91 -15.50
C LEU A 41 3.25 -3.10 -16.26
N VAL A 42 2.66 -2.09 -15.62
CA VAL A 42 1.66 -1.23 -16.24
C VAL A 42 2.28 -0.35 -17.34
N GLY A 43 3.53 0.10 -17.14
CA GLY A 43 4.29 0.88 -18.11
C GLY A 43 4.65 0.14 -19.40
N SER A 44 4.53 -1.20 -19.44
CA SER A 44 4.78 -2.00 -20.64
C SER A 44 3.93 -1.59 -21.86
N ILE A 45 2.79 -0.91 -21.64
CA ILE A 45 1.95 -0.36 -22.70
C ILE A 45 2.70 0.65 -23.60
N ILE A 46 3.73 1.34 -23.08
CA ILE A 46 4.57 2.27 -23.85
C ILE A 46 5.36 1.52 -24.93
N LEU A 47 5.68 0.24 -24.72
CA LEU A 47 6.34 -0.62 -25.71
C LEU A 47 5.36 -1.19 -26.74
N GLY A 48 4.06 -0.95 -26.58
CA GLY A 48 3.00 -1.38 -27.49
C GLY A 48 1.97 -2.31 -26.83
N LYS A 49 0.79 -2.41 -27.46
CA LYS A 49 -0.33 -3.22 -26.94
C LYS A 49 0.02 -4.70 -26.77
N GLY A 50 0.83 -5.26 -27.67
CA GLY A 50 1.28 -6.65 -27.57
C GLY A 50 2.20 -6.92 -26.37
N ALA A 51 3.02 -5.94 -25.98
CA ALA A 51 3.86 -6.06 -24.79
C ALA A 51 3.02 -6.06 -23.51
N PHE A 52 2.02 -5.16 -23.43
CA PHE A 52 1.07 -5.14 -22.30
C PHE A 52 0.24 -6.42 -22.22
N ASP A 53 -0.29 -6.90 -23.34
CA ASP A 53 -1.07 -8.14 -23.40
C ASP A 53 -0.22 -9.35 -22.97
N PHE A 54 1.03 -9.44 -23.42
CA PHE A 54 1.98 -10.46 -22.97
C PHE A 54 2.19 -10.44 -21.45
N VAL A 55 2.40 -9.25 -20.87
CA VAL A 55 2.55 -9.09 -19.42
C VAL A 55 1.28 -9.50 -18.68
N ALA A 56 0.12 -9.03 -19.13
CA ALA A 56 -1.17 -9.37 -18.53
C ALA A 56 -1.44 -10.87 -18.57
N LYS A 57 -1.25 -11.52 -19.72
CA LYS A 57 -1.41 -12.96 -19.89
C LYS A 57 -0.41 -13.76 -19.04
N THR A 58 0.80 -13.26 -18.88
CA THR A 58 1.80 -13.87 -17.98
C THR A 58 1.34 -13.80 -16.52
N MET A 59 0.77 -12.68 -16.07
CA MET A 59 0.21 -12.54 -14.71
C MET A 59 -1.02 -13.43 -14.49
N GLU A 60 -1.80 -13.67 -15.54
CA GLU A 60 -2.89 -14.66 -15.53
C GLU A 60 -2.38 -16.11 -15.64
N LEU A 61 -1.07 -16.37 -15.66
CA LEU A 61 -0.50 -17.72 -15.84
C LEU A 61 -0.97 -18.41 -17.13
N ALA A 62 -1.14 -17.65 -18.22
CA ALA A 62 -1.57 -18.19 -19.52
C ALA A 62 -0.63 -19.28 -20.06
N PHE A 63 0.66 -19.23 -19.73
CA PHE A 63 1.63 -20.26 -20.10
C PHE A 63 1.37 -21.64 -19.45
N LEU A 64 0.59 -21.69 -18.37
CA LEU A 64 0.13 -22.95 -17.73
C LEU A 64 -1.27 -23.37 -18.22
N SER A 65 -1.94 -22.52 -19.00
CA SER A 65 -3.29 -22.78 -19.49
C SER A 65 -3.24 -23.52 -20.82
N ASN A 66 -3.90 -24.68 -20.90
CA ASN A 66 -4.01 -25.46 -22.14
C ASN A 66 -4.71 -24.70 -23.28
N THR A 67 -5.48 -23.66 -22.95
CA THR A 67 -6.22 -22.85 -23.93
C THR A 67 -5.57 -21.49 -24.21
N GLY A 68 -4.49 -21.13 -23.49
CA GLY A 68 -3.83 -19.83 -23.59
C GLY A 68 -4.65 -18.65 -23.05
N HIS A 69 -5.87 -18.87 -22.55
CA HIS A 69 -6.74 -17.80 -22.06
C HIS A 69 -6.34 -17.25 -20.69
N GLY A 70 -5.52 -17.99 -19.92
CA GLY A 70 -5.11 -17.60 -18.57
C GLY A 70 -6.14 -17.92 -17.48
N TYR A 71 -5.74 -17.66 -16.24
CA TYR A 71 -6.47 -17.89 -15.00
C TYR A 71 -6.61 -16.56 -14.25
N PRO A 72 -7.66 -15.77 -14.51
CA PRO A 72 -7.93 -14.52 -13.78
C PRO A 72 -7.93 -14.66 -12.25
N ILE A 73 -8.26 -15.85 -11.74
CA ILE A 73 -8.23 -16.14 -10.31
C ILE A 73 -6.83 -15.97 -9.69
N ALA A 74 -5.76 -16.14 -10.45
CA ALA A 74 -4.39 -15.88 -9.98
C ALA A 74 -4.21 -14.39 -9.65
N VAL A 75 -4.71 -13.51 -10.52
CA VAL A 75 -4.70 -12.05 -10.31
C VAL A 75 -5.57 -11.69 -9.10
N PHE A 76 -6.73 -12.31 -8.93
CA PHE A 76 -7.59 -12.09 -7.75
C PHE A 76 -6.85 -12.33 -6.43
N PHE A 77 -6.12 -13.45 -6.30
CA PHE A 77 -5.36 -13.75 -5.08
C PHE A 77 -4.19 -12.79 -4.89
N ALA A 78 -3.49 -12.42 -5.97
CA ALA A 78 -2.42 -11.44 -5.92
C ALA A 78 -2.93 -10.07 -5.43
N VAL A 79 -4.03 -9.57 -6.00
CA VAL A 79 -4.66 -8.30 -5.60
C VAL A 79 -5.19 -8.38 -4.16
N SER A 80 -5.80 -9.50 -3.76
CA SER A 80 -6.25 -9.72 -2.37
C SER A 80 -5.11 -9.63 -1.37
N GLY A 81 -3.94 -10.21 -1.70
CA GLY A 81 -2.75 -10.15 -0.88
C GLY A 81 -2.21 -8.72 -0.74
N VAL A 82 -2.09 -8.00 -1.86
CA VAL A 82 -1.66 -6.59 -1.86
C VAL A 82 -2.66 -5.71 -1.11
N PHE A 83 -3.96 -5.93 -1.26
CA PHE A 83 -4.98 -5.16 -0.56
C PHE A 83 -4.95 -5.39 0.94
N THR A 84 -4.76 -6.64 1.38
CA THR A 84 -4.56 -6.96 2.80
C THR A 84 -3.31 -6.25 3.34
N LEU A 85 -2.20 -6.30 2.59
CA LEU A 85 -0.95 -5.62 2.96
C LEU A 85 -1.14 -4.10 3.05
N PHE A 86 -1.86 -3.50 2.11
CA PHE A 86 -2.21 -2.09 2.08
C PHE A 86 -3.00 -1.68 3.33
N ILE A 87 -4.04 -2.43 3.70
CA ILE A 87 -4.84 -2.16 4.90
C ILE A 87 -3.96 -2.26 6.16
N VAL A 88 -3.17 -3.33 6.29
CA VAL A 88 -2.28 -3.52 7.45
C VAL A 88 -1.27 -2.38 7.56
N HIS A 89 -0.62 -2.00 6.46
CA HIS A 89 0.32 -0.88 6.44
C HIS A 89 -0.35 0.42 6.88
N ALA A 90 -1.54 0.69 6.35
CA ALA A 90 -2.27 1.92 6.63
C ALA A 90 -2.75 2.00 8.09
N LEU A 91 -3.22 0.89 8.67
CA LEU A 91 -3.56 0.77 10.10
C LEU A 91 -2.34 0.97 11.02
N LEU A 92 -1.17 0.52 10.60
CA LEU A 92 0.06 0.74 11.37
C LEU A 92 0.54 2.19 11.23
N GLY A 93 0.49 2.75 10.02
CA GLY A 93 0.93 4.11 9.70
C GLY A 93 0.05 5.21 10.30
N MET A 94 -1.27 5.01 10.38
CA MET A 94 -2.20 6.01 10.96
C MET A 94 -1.88 6.36 12.41
N ARG A 95 -1.21 5.46 13.15
CA ARG A 95 -0.78 5.70 14.54
C ARG A 95 0.28 6.81 14.66
N LYS A 96 0.93 7.19 13.55
CA LYS A 96 1.91 8.26 13.50
C LYS A 96 1.27 9.62 13.15
N PHE A 97 -0.02 9.67 12.83
CA PHE A 97 -0.70 10.92 12.47
C PHE A 97 -0.99 11.80 13.69
N PRO A 98 -1.03 13.15 13.51
CA PRO A 98 -1.54 14.03 14.55
C PRO A 98 -3.03 13.74 14.78
N ILE A 99 -3.39 13.31 16.00
CA ILE A 99 -4.75 12.85 16.35
C ILE A 99 -5.64 13.97 16.91
N SER A 100 -5.10 15.18 17.06
CA SER A 100 -5.84 16.36 17.54
C SER A 100 -5.48 17.61 16.75
N TRP A 101 -6.41 18.56 16.70
CA TRP A 101 -6.17 19.87 16.10
C TRP A 101 -4.96 20.58 16.73
N ARG A 102 -4.81 20.46 18.06
CA ARG A 102 -3.66 21.04 18.78
C ARG A 102 -2.33 20.47 18.28
N GLN A 103 -2.21 19.16 18.14
CA GLN A 103 -1.00 18.52 17.62
C GLN A 103 -0.72 18.92 16.17
N HIS A 104 -1.77 18.97 15.33
CA HIS A 104 -1.64 19.40 13.95
C HIS A 104 -1.11 20.83 13.85
N ARG A 105 -1.69 21.77 14.60
CA ARG A 105 -1.25 23.17 14.64
C ARG A 105 0.20 23.30 15.10
N ILE A 106 0.57 22.66 16.20
CA ILE A 106 1.95 22.69 16.72
C ILE A 106 2.94 22.17 15.67
N MET A 107 2.63 21.06 15.00
CA MET A 107 3.48 20.52 13.94
C MET A 107 3.65 21.52 12.79
N ARG A 108 2.55 22.15 12.35
CA ARG A 108 2.58 23.16 11.27
C ARG A 108 3.41 24.38 11.63
N ASP A 109 3.26 24.90 12.84
CA ASP A 109 4.02 26.05 13.33
C ASP A 109 5.53 25.71 13.37
N GLN A 110 5.89 24.51 13.86
CA GLN A 110 7.27 24.03 13.89
C GLN A 110 7.86 23.87 12.48
N MET A 111 7.12 23.30 11.54
CA MET A 111 7.57 23.15 10.15
C MET A 111 7.87 24.50 9.49
N GLN A 112 7.02 25.51 9.70
CA GLN A 112 7.20 26.85 9.15
C GLN A 112 8.42 27.57 9.73
N MET A 113 8.68 27.35 11.02
CA MET A 113 9.84 27.92 11.71
C MET A 113 11.15 27.23 11.31
N MET A 114 11.20 25.88 11.33
CA MET A 114 12.43 25.13 11.06
C MET A 114 12.84 25.13 9.59
N LYS A 115 11.86 25.17 8.66
CA LYS A 115 12.10 25.03 7.20
C LYS A 115 12.98 23.83 6.84
N HIS A 116 12.87 22.75 7.61
CA HIS A 116 13.68 21.54 7.44
C HIS A 116 13.03 20.58 6.44
N THR A 117 13.80 20.17 5.42
CA THR A 117 13.30 19.39 4.28
C THR A 117 12.66 18.06 4.71
N ASP A 118 13.33 17.27 5.54
CA ASP A 118 12.81 15.93 5.90
C ASP A 118 11.55 16.02 6.76
N THR A 119 11.44 17.07 7.59
CA THR A 119 10.23 17.33 8.38
C THR A 119 9.06 17.68 7.46
N ASN A 120 9.31 18.43 6.39
CA ASN A 120 8.32 18.74 5.37
C ASN A 120 7.93 17.50 4.56
N LEU A 121 8.89 16.66 4.18
CA LEU A 121 8.63 15.41 3.46
C LEU A 121 7.81 14.43 4.30
N TRP A 122 8.07 14.32 5.61
CA TRP A 122 7.25 13.50 6.51
C TRP A 122 5.79 13.97 6.53
N TYR A 123 5.55 15.28 6.54
CA TYR A 123 4.19 15.81 6.47
C TYR A 123 3.52 15.49 5.13
N ILE A 124 4.26 15.57 4.02
CA ILE A 124 3.79 15.16 2.70
C ILE A 124 3.45 13.66 2.69
N GLN A 125 4.27 12.81 3.32
CA GLN A 125 3.97 11.37 3.47
C GLN A 125 2.66 11.15 4.23
N ALA A 126 2.41 11.90 5.30
CA ALA A 126 1.16 11.81 6.05
C ALA A 126 -0.06 12.21 5.21
N VAL A 127 0.03 13.33 4.47
CA VAL A 127 -1.07 13.83 3.63
C VAL A 127 -1.33 12.90 2.44
N THR A 128 -0.29 12.47 1.73
CA THR A 128 -0.43 11.54 0.60
C THR A 128 -0.94 10.18 1.06
N GLY A 129 -0.43 9.66 2.19
CA GLY A 129 -0.95 8.46 2.84
C GLY A 129 -2.45 8.58 3.16
N PHE A 130 -2.87 9.73 3.69
CA PHE A 130 -4.29 10.00 3.94
C PHE A 130 -5.14 9.96 2.67
N ILE A 131 -4.69 10.61 1.58
CA ILE A 131 -5.39 10.59 0.29
C ILE A 131 -5.47 9.17 -0.29
N MET A 132 -4.39 8.39 -0.16
CA MET A 132 -4.34 7.02 -0.67
C MET A 132 -5.34 6.08 -0.01
N PHE A 133 -5.80 6.32 1.22
CA PHE A 133 -6.89 5.53 1.81
C PHE A 133 -8.13 5.48 0.92
N PHE A 134 -8.43 6.57 0.22
CA PHE A 134 -9.60 6.65 -0.66
C PHE A 134 -9.22 6.20 -2.06
N ALA A 135 -8.22 6.83 -2.67
CA ALA A 135 -7.83 6.57 -4.05
C ALA A 135 -7.33 5.13 -4.26
N GLY A 136 -6.46 4.65 -3.37
CA GLY A 136 -5.89 3.30 -3.42
C GLY A 136 -6.95 2.22 -3.19
N SER A 137 -7.89 2.44 -2.26
CA SER A 137 -8.96 1.48 -1.99
C SER A 137 -9.89 1.30 -3.18
N VAL A 138 -10.28 2.39 -3.87
CA VAL A 138 -11.09 2.31 -5.09
C VAL A 138 -10.35 1.52 -6.17
N HIS A 139 -9.09 1.86 -6.43
CA HIS A 139 -8.28 1.16 -7.41
C HIS A 139 -8.17 -0.34 -7.11
N LEU A 140 -7.77 -0.71 -5.89
CA LEU A 140 -7.61 -2.11 -5.48
C LEU A 140 -8.94 -2.87 -5.53
N TYR A 141 -10.05 -2.24 -5.14
CA TYR A 141 -11.38 -2.86 -5.23
C TYR A 141 -11.78 -3.15 -6.67
N THR A 142 -11.58 -2.20 -7.59
CA THR A 142 -11.92 -2.40 -9.01
C THR A 142 -11.14 -3.54 -9.64
N MET A 143 -9.85 -3.68 -9.32
CA MET A 143 -9.01 -4.79 -9.79
C MET A 143 -9.38 -6.12 -9.14
N LEU A 144 -9.80 -6.10 -7.86
CA LEU A 144 -10.22 -7.28 -7.12
C LEU A 144 -11.48 -7.90 -7.73
N VAL A 145 -12.49 -7.08 -8.05
CA VAL A 145 -13.79 -7.57 -8.55
C VAL A 145 -13.80 -7.79 -10.07
N ASN A 146 -12.80 -7.28 -10.80
CA ASN A 146 -12.66 -7.48 -12.24
C ASN A 146 -11.27 -8.03 -12.63
N PRO A 147 -10.82 -9.18 -12.10
CA PRO A 147 -9.44 -9.63 -12.27
C PRO A 147 -9.10 -10.07 -13.71
N GLY A 148 -10.08 -10.49 -14.51
CA GLY A 148 -9.89 -10.99 -15.89
C GLY A 148 -10.08 -9.95 -16.98
N SER A 149 -9.97 -8.68 -16.64
CA SER A 149 -10.21 -7.55 -17.56
C SER A 149 -9.02 -6.60 -17.63
N ILE A 150 -7.85 -7.15 -17.35
CA ILE A 150 -6.57 -6.48 -17.54
C ILE A 150 -6.15 -6.76 -18.98
N ASP A 151 -6.69 -6.00 -19.92
CA ASP A 151 -6.24 -5.99 -21.31
C ASP A 151 -6.10 -4.54 -21.83
N PRO A 152 -5.37 -4.31 -22.94
CA PRO A 152 -5.08 -2.97 -23.46
C PRO A 152 -6.33 -2.13 -23.78
N PHE A 153 -7.46 -2.75 -24.05
CA PHE A 153 -8.70 -2.07 -24.42
C PHE A 153 -9.59 -1.87 -23.18
N LEU A 154 -9.87 -2.92 -22.40
CA LEU A 154 -10.68 -2.76 -21.18
C LEU A 154 -10.02 -1.85 -20.14
N SER A 155 -8.68 -1.81 -20.10
CA SER A 155 -7.94 -0.89 -19.22
C SER A 155 -8.03 0.56 -19.69
N ALA A 156 -8.09 0.81 -21.00
CA ALA A 156 -8.22 2.16 -21.58
C ALA A 156 -9.64 2.70 -21.51
N HIS A 157 -10.67 1.84 -21.52
CA HIS A 157 -12.08 2.22 -21.47
C HIS A 157 -12.61 2.51 -20.05
N ARG A 158 -11.83 2.24 -19.00
CA ARG A 158 -12.23 2.41 -17.58
C ARG A 158 -11.86 3.77 -16.98
N VAL A 159 -11.18 4.62 -17.76
CA VAL A 159 -10.82 6.00 -17.43
C VAL A 159 -11.54 6.92 -18.41
#